data_AF-A0A938VP79-F1
#
_entry.id   AF-A0A938VP79-F1
#
_cell.length_a   1.000
_cell.length_b   1.000
_cell.length_c   1.000
_cell.angle_alpha   90.00
_cell.angle_beta   90.00
_cell.angle_gamma   90.00
#
_symmetry.space_group_name_H-M   'P 1'
#
loop_
_entity.id
_entity.type
_entity.pdbx_description
1 polymer ?
#
loop_
_entity_poly.entity_id
_entity_poly.type
_entity_poly.pdbx_seq_one_letter_code
_entity_poly.pdbx_strand_id
1 'polypeptide(L)' 'HCYRRPVYPQWPYSLFTMVHATSTADCERVLGAIAEATGLQHYATLYSTHEYKKTRVEYFTGAERAWMHSVGLA' A
#
# COMPACT_ATOMS: atom_id res chain seq x y z
N HIS A 1 -4.60 -8.81 -2.51
CA HIS A 1 -5.36 -8.21 -1.37
C HIS A 1 -6.10 -6.99 -1.85
N CYS A 2 -7.32 -6.74 -1.36
CA CYS A 2 -8.11 -5.56 -1.72
C CYS A 2 -8.54 -4.80 -0.47
N TYR A 3 -8.43 -3.47 -0.50
CA TYR A 3 -8.80 -2.59 0.61
C TYR A 3 -9.60 -1.40 0.12
N ARG A 4 -10.64 -1.02 0.87
CA ARG A 4 -11.36 0.24 0.67
C ARG A 4 -10.96 1.25 1.73
N ARG A 5 -10.81 2.53 1.34
CA ARG A 5 -10.47 3.65 2.23
C ARG A 5 -11.32 4.89 1.88
N PRO A 6 -11.48 5.84 2.81
CA PRO A 6 -12.01 7.17 2.49
C PRO A 6 -11.15 7.89 1.44
N VAL A 7 -11.77 8.81 0.70
CA VAL A 7 -11.08 9.69 -0.26
C VAL A 7 -10.78 11.04 0.38
N TYR A 8 -9.67 11.64 -0.04
CA TYR A 8 -9.28 12.99 0.35
C TYR A 8 -8.93 13.80 -0.91
N PRO A 9 -9.05 15.15 -0.91
CA PRO A 9 -8.77 15.96 -2.11
C PRO A 9 -7.39 15.71 -2.74
N GLN A 10 -6.37 15.46 -1.91
CA GLN A 10 -5.00 15.15 -2.35
C GLN A 10 -4.79 13.67 -2.72
N TRP A 11 -5.74 12.78 -2.42
CA TRP A 11 -5.64 11.35 -2.69
C TRP A 11 -7.02 10.77 -3.05
N PRO A 12 -7.44 10.93 -4.33
CA PRO A 12 -8.79 10.58 -4.77
C PRO A 12 -8.99 9.09 -5.07
N TYR A 13 -8.21 8.19 -4.47
CA TYR A 13 -8.27 6.74 -4.70
C TYR A 13 -8.90 6.01 -3.51
N SER A 14 -10.06 5.40 -3.69
CA SER A 14 -10.80 4.72 -2.63
C SER A 14 -10.58 3.21 -2.55
N LEU A 15 -10.10 2.58 -3.63
CA LEU A 15 -9.87 1.14 -3.74
C LEU A 15 -8.40 0.87 -4.03
N PHE A 16 -7.82 -0.04 -3.23
CA PHE A 16 -6.41 -0.41 -3.30
C PHE A 16 -6.33 -1.91 -3.55
N THR A 17 -5.67 -2.30 -4.63
CA THR A 17 -5.52 -3.71 -5.02
C THR A 17 -4.03 -4.04 -5.12
N MET A 18 -3.58 -4.98 -4.31
CA MET A 18 -2.22 -5.53 -4.40
C MET A 18 -2.18 -6.57 -5.52
N VAL A 19 -1.43 -6.26 -6.58
CA VAL A 19 -1.14 -7.15 -7.71
C VAL A 19 0.30 -7.62 -7.57
N HIS A 20 0.52 -8.93 -7.72
CA HIS A 20 1.85 -9.53 -7.72
C HIS A 20 2.05 -10.25 -9.05
N ALA A 21 3.20 -10.00 -9.68
CA ALA A 21 3.63 -10.71 -10.87
C ALA A 21 5.16 -10.81 -10.90
N THR A 22 5.68 -11.61 -11.82
CA THR A 22 7.11 -11.83 -12.02
C THR A 22 7.81 -10.69 -12.74
N SER A 23 7.06 -9.81 -13.41
CA SER A 23 7.58 -8.65 -14.12
C SER A 23 6.60 -7.47 -14.06
N THR A 24 7.10 -6.25 -14.32
CA THR A 24 6.26 -5.05 -14.44
C THR A 24 5.23 -5.20 -15.56
N ALA A 25 5.61 -5.78 -16.70
CA ALA A 25 4.72 -5.98 -17.85
C ALA A 25 3.56 -6.94 -17.51
N ASP A 26 3.82 -7.98 -16.72
CA ASP A 26 2.77 -8.89 -16.26
C ASP A 26 1.82 -8.20 -15.27
N CYS A 27 2.34 -7.33 -14.39
CA CYS A 27 1.51 -6.47 -13.53
C CYS A 27 0.61 -5.56 -14.37
N GLU A 28 1.15 -4.89 -15.39
CA GLU A 28 0.41 -4.00 -16.27
C GLU A 28 -0.70 -4.72 -17.04
N ARG A 29 -0.43 -5.94 -17.52
CA ARG A 29 -1.46 -6.80 -18.12
C ARG A 29 -2.61 -7.10 -17.16
N VAL A 30 -2.31 -7.45 -15.90
CA VAL A 30 -3.35 -7.72 -14.89
C VAL A 30 -4.13 -6.45 -14.58
N LEU A 31 -3.46 -5.31 -14.43
CA LEU A 31 -4.12 -4.02 -14.19
C LEU A 31 -5.02 -3.61 -15.37
N GLY A 32 -4.56 -3.80 -16.60
CA GLY A 32 -5.35 -3.57 -17.81
C GLY A 32 -6.61 -4.43 -17.87
N ALA A 33 -6.48 -5.73 -17.58
CA ALA A 33 -7.63 -6.64 -17.53
C ALA A 33 -8.65 -6.23 -16.44
N ILE A 34 -8.18 -5.75 -15.28
CA ILE A 34 -9.06 -5.22 -14.23
C ILE A 34 -9.77 -3.95 -14.71
N ALA A 35 -9.04 -3.02 -15.33
CA ALA A 35 -9.62 -1.77 -15.84
C ALA A 35 -10.68 -2.03 -16.92
N GLU A 36 -10.40 -2.94 -17.86
CA GLU A 36 -11.34 -3.37 -18.90
C GLU A 36 -12.60 -4.01 -18.30
N ALA A 37 -12.44 -4.96 -17.37
CA ALA A 37 -13.56 -5.67 -16.76
C ALA A 37 -14.45 -4.77 -15.88
N THR A 38 -13.89 -3.70 -15.31
CA THR A 38 -14.60 -2.82 -14.36
C THR A 38 -15.03 -1.48 -14.96
N GLY A 39 -14.48 -1.11 -16.12
CA GLY A 39 -14.65 0.20 -16.74
C GLY A 39 -13.89 1.33 -16.06
N LEU A 40 -13.03 1.04 -15.07
CA LEU A 40 -12.26 2.06 -14.35
C LEU A 40 -11.22 2.73 -15.25
N GLN A 41 -11.42 4.03 -15.51
CA GLN A 41 -10.50 4.83 -16.34
C GLN A 41 -9.46 5.60 -15.50
N HIS A 42 -9.71 5.78 -14.21
CA HIS A 42 -8.84 6.56 -13.33
C HIS A 42 -8.27 5.68 -12.21
N TYR A 43 -7.01 5.31 -12.35
CA TYR A 43 -6.23 4.60 -11.34
C TYR A 43 -4.76 5.04 -11.43
N ALA A 44 -4.01 4.76 -10.36
CA ALA A 44 -2.57 4.94 -10.33
C ALA A 44 -1.92 3.64 -9.89
N THR A 45 -0.73 3.36 -10.44
CA THR A 45 0.07 2.19 -10.08
C THR A 45 1.25 2.61 -9.24
N LEU A 46 1.42 1.97 -8.08
CA LEU A 46 2.55 2.17 -7.19
C LEU A 46 3.37 0.88 -7.14
N TYR A 47 4.53 0.87 -7.79
CA TYR A 47 5.44 -0.27 -7.78
C TYR A 47 6.29 -0.28 -6.52
N SER A 48 6.30 -1.40 -5.81
CA SER A 48 7.24 -1.62 -4.71
C SER A 48 8.65 -1.77 -5.27
N THR A 49 9.52 -0.79 -5.02
CA THR A 49 10.91 -0.78 -5.49
C THR A 49 11.89 -1.25 -4.43
N HIS A 50 11.59 -1.01 -3.16
CA HIS A 50 12.44 -1.36 -2.04
C HIS A 50 11.59 -1.70 -0.81
N GLU A 51 11.98 -2.74 -0.07
CA GLU A 51 11.37 -3.12 1.19
C GLU A 51 12.25 -2.64 2.34
N TYR A 52 11.97 -1.44 2.88
CA TYR A 52 12.70 -0.92 4.04
C TYR A 52 12.43 -1.73 5.32
N LYS A 53 11.22 -2.28 5.46
CA LYS A 53 10.80 -3.05 6.64
C LYS A 53 9.59 -3.93 6.33
N LYS A 54 9.66 -5.20 6.74
CA LYS A 54 8.52 -6.14 6.75
C LYS A 54 8.58 -7.04 7.98
N THR A 55 7.97 -6.59 9.05
CA THR A 55 7.87 -7.32 10.31
C THR A 55 6.44 -7.25 10.82
N ARG A 56 6.04 -8.22 11.66
CA ARG A 56 4.77 -8.13 12.39
C ARG A 56 4.91 -7.10 13.51
N VAL A 57 3.81 -6.44 13.86
CA VAL A 57 3.76 -5.59 15.06
C VAL A 57 3.68 -6.49 16.28
N GLU A 58 4.50 -6.22 17.28
CA GLU A 58 4.42 -6.84 18.60
C GLU A 58 3.63 -5.91 19.53
N TYR A 59 2.58 -6.46 20.15
CA TYR A 59 1.73 -5.68 21.04
C TYR A 59 2.26 -5.73 22.47
N PHE A 60 2.13 -4.61 23.19
CA PHE A 60 2.39 -4.51 24.64
C PHE A 60 3.83 -4.81 25.11
N THR A 61 4.85 -4.57 24.26
CA THR A 61 6.26 -4.78 24.62
C THR A 61 6.92 -3.57 25.31
N GLY A 62 6.32 -2.39 25.22
CA GLY A 62 6.91 -1.12 25.68
C GLY A 62 7.99 -0.54 24.76
N ALA A 63 8.32 -1.22 23.65
CA ALA A 63 9.37 -0.79 22.71
C ALA A 63 9.08 0.58 22.08
N GLU A 64 7.81 0.87 21.76
CA GLU A 64 7.39 2.17 21.23
C GLU A 64 7.66 3.32 22.22
N ARG A 65 7.33 3.14 23.50
CA ARG A 65 7.62 4.13 24.55
C ARG A 65 9.12 4.36 24.74
N ALA A 66 9.91 3.29 24.78
CA ALA A 66 11.37 3.40 24.89
C ALA A 66 11.97 4.15 23.71
N TRP A 67 11.49 3.88 22.49
CA TRP A 67 11.88 4.60 21.29
C TRP A 67 11.48 6.08 21.38
N MET A 68 10.24 6.40 21.76
CA MET A 68 9.77 7.79 21.91
C MET A 68 10.65 8.60 22.87
N HIS A 69 11.03 8.04 24.02
CA HIS A 69 11.97 8.69 24.95
C HIS A 69 13.36 8.89 24.32
N SER A 70 13.86 7.91 23.57
CA SER A 70 15.17 8.01 22.91
C SER A 70 15.23 9.12 21.84
N VAL A 71 14.08 9.50 21.27
CA VAL A 71 13.97 10.57 20.26
C VAL A 71 13.36 11.87 20.81
N GLY A 72 13.15 11.97 22.13
CA GLY A 72 12.65 13.18 22.79
C GLY A 72 11.18 13.52 22.51
N LEU A 73 10.36 12.54 22.12
CA LEU A 73 8.93 12.70 21.87
C LEU A 73 8.05 12.42 23.11
N ALA A 74 8.67 12.07 24.25
CA ALA A 74 8.00 11.71 25.50
C ALA A 74 8.66 12.36 26.72
#